data_AF-A0A2W4KV35-F1
#
_entry.id   AF-A0A2W4KV35-F1
#
_cell.length_a   1.000
_cell.length_b   1.000
_cell.length_c   1.000
_cell.angle_alpha   90.00
_cell.angle_beta   90.00
_cell.angle_gamma   90.00
#
_symmetry.space_group_name_H-M   'P 1'
#
loop_
_entity.id
_entity.type
_entity.pdbx_description
1 polymer ?
#
loop_
_entity_poly.entity_id
_entity_poly.type
_entity_poly.pdbx_seq_one_letter_code
_entity_poly.pdbx_strand_id
1 'polypeptide(L)'
;MSNNGTDHGSGRGEISPEDREALKRRAAGLGQRLEQVKARRAPQLDNAARGAALGQAFKIAIELVVGVLFGGVVGWFLDSYFGSRPWLLVLFLVLGFAAGLNNVVRSARRMQEASEPLQRSASPVTEPDEEDDR
;
A
#
# COMPACT_ATOMS: atom_id res chain seq x y z
N MET A 1 -53.45 30.80 -34.57
CA MET A 1 -52.85 30.70 -33.22
C MET A 1 -53.36 29.42 -32.57
N SER A 2 -52.50 28.43 -32.35
CA SER A 2 -52.77 27.36 -31.39
C SER A 2 -51.45 27.03 -30.69
N ASN A 3 -51.39 27.41 -29.42
CA ASN A 3 -50.20 27.39 -28.59
C ASN A 3 -50.09 25.99 -27.96
N ASN A 4 -49.04 25.24 -28.28
CA ASN A 4 -48.81 23.92 -27.70
C ASN A 4 -48.04 24.09 -26.39
N GLY A 5 -48.77 24.07 -25.27
CA GLY A 5 -48.18 24.09 -23.93
C GLY A 5 -47.57 22.73 -23.61
N THR A 6 -46.24 22.64 -23.66
CA THR A 6 -45.49 21.58 -23.01
C THR A 6 -45.52 21.82 -21.50
N ASP A 7 -46.54 21.28 -20.83
CA ASP A 7 -46.61 21.27 -19.38
C ASP A 7 -45.97 19.99 -18.84
N HIS A 8 -44.65 20.01 -18.67
CA HIS A 8 -43.97 19.02 -17.85
C HIS A 8 -44.08 19.45 -16.40
N GLY A 9 -45.24 19.11 -15.81
CA GLY A 9 -45.52 19.25 -14.40
C GLY A 9 -44.48 18.54 -13.55
N SER A 10 -43.74 19.34 -12.78
CA SER A 10 -42.76 18.94 -11.79
C SER A 10 -43.48 18.24 -10.62
N GLY A 11 -43.62 16.93 -10.69
CA GLY A 11 -44.17 16.06 -9.65
C GLY A 11 -43.07 15.42 -8.80
N ARG A 12 -43.17 15.62 -7.48
CA ARG A 12 -42.33 15.03 -6.44
C ARG A 12 -42.29 13.49 -6.52
N GLY A 13 -41.14 12.94 -6.92
CA GLY A 13 -40.56 11.75 -6.26
C GLY A 13 -41.06 10.34 -6.62
N GLU A 14 -41.87 10.13 -7.65
CA GLU A 14 -42.28 8.76 -8.03
C GLU A 14 -41.67 8.34 -9.37
N ILE A 15 -40.49 7.71 -9.28
CA ILE A 15 -39.89 6.99 -10.41
C ILE A 15 -40.92 5.96 -10.91
N SER A 16 -41.41 6.11 -12.15
CA SER A 16 -42.36 5.18 -12.76
C SER A 16 -41.79 3.75 -12.71
N PRO A 17 -42.60 2.71 -12.44
CA PRO A 17 -42.12 1.32 -12.40
C PRO A 17 -41.33 0.92 -13.65
N GLU A 18 -41.67 1.46 -14.83
CA GLU A 18 -40.96 1.22 -16.08
C GLU A 18 -39.54 1.82 -16.11
N ASP A 19 -39.36 3.02 -15.55
CA ASP A 19 -38.06 3.70 -15.46
C ASP A 19 -37.14 2.99 -14.47
N ARG A 20 -37.70 2.48 -13.36
CA ARG A 20 -36.96 1.66 -12.40
C ARG A 20 -36.42 0.39 -13.06
N GLU A 21 -37.23 -0.27 -13.89
CA GLU A 21 -36.82 -1.48 -14.62
C GLU A 21 -35.76 -1.16 -15.69
N ALA A 22 -35.89 -0.05 -16.41
CA ALA A 22 -34.90 0.41 -17.38
C ALA A 22 -33.55 0.72 -16.72
N LEU A 23 -33.56 1.38 -15.56
CA LEU A 23 -32.37 1.67 -14.77
C LEU A 23 -31.73 0.40 -14.21
N LYS A 24 -32.52 -0.53 -13.67
CA LYS A 24 -32.03 -1.84 -13.18
C LYS A 24 -31.34 -2.62 -14.30
N ARG A 25 -31.90 -2.65 -15.52
CA ARG A 25 -31.28 -3.33 -16.67
C ARG A 25 -29.93 -2.74 -17.04
N ARG A 26 -29.83 -1.40 -17.06
CA ARG A 26 -28.57 -0.69 -17.33
C ARG A 26 -27.55 -0.93 -16.21
N ALA A 27 -27.97 -0.85 -14.95
CA ALA A 27 -27.14 -1.14 -13.79
C ALA A 27 -26.63 -2.60 -13.80
N ALA A 28 -27.48 -3.57 -14.14
CA ALA A 28 -27.10 -4.97 -14.28
C ALA A 28 -26.05 -5.19 -15.39
N GLY A 29 -26.21 -4.53 -16.53
CA GLY A 29 -25.23 -4.57 -17.63
C GLY A 29 -23.88 -3.95 -17.26
N LEU A 30 -23.90 -2.83 -16.51
CA LEU A 30 -22.67 -2.20 -16.00
C LEU A 30 -22.00 -3.06 -14.93
N GLY A 31 -22.78 -3.66 -14.03
CA GLY A 31 -22.31 -4.60 -13.01
C GLY A 31 -21.58 -5.79 -13.63
N GLN A 32 -22.16 -6.42 -14.65
CA GLN A 32 -21.50 -7.52 -15.37
C GLN A 32 -20.18 -7.12 -16.03
N ARG A 33 -20.11 -5.93 -16.63
CA ARG A 33 -18.87 -5.43 -17.24
C ARG A 33 -17.81 -5.13 -16.19
N LEU A 34 -18.20 -4.53 -15.05
CA LEU A 34 -17.29 -4.31 -13.92
C LEU A 34 -16.75 -5.64 -13.37
N GLU A 35 -17.62 -6.62 -13.19
CA GLU A 35 -17.24 -7.93 -12.64
C GLU A 35 -16.23 -8.65 -13.55
N GLN A 36 -16.42 -8.60 -14.87
CA GLN A 36 -15.46 -9.15 -15.83
C GLN A 36 -14.09 -8.44 -15.77
N VAL A 37 -14.06 -7.12 -15.64
CA VAL A 37 -12.81 -6.36 -15.53
C VAL A 37 -12.13 -6.63 -14.18
N LYS A 38 -12.91 -6.70 -13.11
CA LYS A 38 -12.41 -7.01 -11.75
C LYS A 38 -11.85 -8.43 -11.68
N ALA A 39 -12.52 -9.41 -12.27
CA ALA A 39 -12.08 -10.81 -12.33
C ALA A 39 -10.73 -10.99 -13.05
N ARG A 40 -10.44 -10.18 -14.08
CA ARG A 40 -9.14 -10.20 -14.77
C ARG A 40 -8.06 -9.41 -14.02
N ARG A 41 -8.44 -8.31 -13.36
CA ARG A 41 -7.50 -7.40 -12.69
C ARG A 41 -7.09 -7.88 -11.30
N ALA A 42 -7.98 -8.57 -10.56
CA ALA A 42 -7.68 -9.13 -9.25
C ALA A 42 -6.45 -10.06 -9.24
N PRO A 43 -6.35 -11.10 -10.08
CA PRO A 43 -5.17 -11.97 -10.10
C PRO A 43 -3.90 -11.25 -10.55
N GLN A 44 -4.01 -10.24 -11.42
CA GLN A 44 -2.84 -9.43 -11.83
C GLN A 44 -2.34 -8.52 -10.71
N LEU A 45 -3.26 -7.89 -9.96
CA LEU A 45 -2.94 -7.09 -8.78
C LEU A 45 -2.30 -7.96 -7.70
N ASP A 46 -2.84 -9.16 -7.44
CA ASP A 46 -2.29 -10.09 -6.46
C ASP A 46 -0.88 -10.53 -6.82
N ASN A 47 -0.64 -10.87 -8.09
CA ASN A 47 0.69 -11.27 -8.56
C ASN A 47 1.68 -10.10 -8.52
N ALA A 48 1.26 -8.90 -8.92
CA ALA A 48 2.10 -7.71 -8.86
C ALA A 48 2.43 -7.32 -7.42
N ALA A 49 1.45 -7.38 -6.50
CA ALA A 49 1.64 -7.11 -5.08
C ALA A 49 2.59 -8.13 -4.44
N ARG A 50 2.43 -9.42 -4.75
CA ARG A 50 3.37 -10.47 -4.31
C ARG A 50 4.78 -10.25 -4.84
N GLY A 51 4.91 -9.90 -6.12
CA GLY A 51 6.19 -9.58 -6.74
C GLY A 51 6.88 -8.38 -6.09
N ALA A 52 6.13 -7.31 -5.82
CA ALA A 52 6.62 -6.13 -5.13
C ALA A 52 7.04 -6.45 -3.69
N ALA A 53 6.25 -7.23 -2.94
CA ALA A 53 6.59 -7.66 -1.58
C ALA A 53 7.86 -8.50 -1.54
N LEU A 54 8.01 -9.44 -2.48
CA LEU A 54 9.21 -10.28 -2.59
C LEU A 54 10.45 -9.45 -2.96
N GLY A 55 10.32 -8.52 -3.92
CA GLY A 55 11.40 -7.60 -4.28
C GLY A 55 11.85 -6.74 -3.11
N GLN A 56 10.90 -6.28 -2.30
CA GLN A 56 11.21 -5.50 -1.09
C GLN A 56 11.91 -6.34 -0.02
N ALA A 57 11.45 -7.58 0.22
CA ALA A 57 12.10 -8.50 1.15
C ALA A 57 13.53 -8.83 0.70
N PHE A 58 13.74 -9.04 -0.61
CA PHE A 58 15.06 -9.30 -1.17
C PHE A 58 15.99 -8.11 -1.04
N LYS A 59 15.50 -6.88 -1.25
CA LYS A 59 16.27 -5.65 -1.03
C LYS A 59 16.75 -5.54 0.41
N ILE A 60 15.87 -5.78 1.37
CA ILE A 60 16.20 -5.79 2.80
C ILE A 60 17.30 -6.82 3.10
N ALA A 61 17.19 -8.02 2.54
CA ALA A 61 18.21 -9.06 2.69
C ALA A 61 19.56 -8.65 2.09
N ILE A 62 19.57 -8.07 0.89
CA ILE A 62 20.79 -7.57 0.25
C ILE A 62 21.43 -6.46 1.08
N GLU A 63 20.65 -5.50 1.59
CA GLU A 63 21.18 -4.39 2.40
C GLU A 63 21.98 -4.92 3.61
N LEU A 64 21.48 -5.97 4.25
CA LEU A 64 22.17 -6.63 5.35
C LEU A 64 23.45 -7.34 4.89
N VAL A 65 23.35 -8.14 3.83
CA VAL A 65 24.48 -8.91 3.28
C VAL A 65 25.60 -7.99 2.81
N VAL A 66 25.26 -6.89 2.14
CA VAL A 66 26.22 -5.87 1.68
C VAL A 66 26.95 -5.23 2.85
N GLY A 67 26.23 -4.85 3.92
CA GLY A 67 26.85 -4.28 5.12
C GLY A 67 27.85 -5.23 5.79
N VAL A 68 27.46 -6.51 5.94
CA VAL A 68 28.31 -7.56 6.53
C VAL A 68 29.52 -7.86 5.65
N LEU A 69 29.33 -8.01 4.33
CA LEU A 69 30.44 -8.24 3.39
C LEU A 69 31.41 -7.06 3.38
N PHE A 70 30.91 -5.83 3.35
CA PHE A 70 31.75 -4.64 3.40
C PHE A 70 32.57 -4.60 4.69
N GLY A 71 31.95 -4.84 5.85
CA GLY A 71 32.65 -4.94 7.12
C GLY A 71 33.70 -6.06 7.14
N GLY A 72 33.35 -7.24 6.61
CA GLY A 72 34.27 -8.38 6.52
C GLY A 72 35.48 -8.10 5.63
N VAL A 73 35.29 -7.49 4.45
CA VAL A 73 36.37 -7.12 3.53
C VAL A 73 37.29 -6.08 4.16
N VAL A 74 36.73 -5.01 4.74
CA VAL A 74 37.51 -3.97 5.40
C VAL A 74 38.26 -4.54 6.60
N GLY A 75 37.58 -5.33 7.45
CA GLY A 75 38.18 -5.94 8.62
C GLY A 75 39.30 -6.92 8.29
N TRP A 76 39.13 -7.76 7.26
CA TRP A 76 40.17 -8.67 6.78
C TRP A 76 41.37 -7.92 6.18
N PHE A 77 41.12 -6.86 5.42
CA PHE A 77 42.17 -6.03 4.85
C PHE A 77 43.00 -5.35 5.96
N LEU A 78 42.32 -4.82 6.98
CA LEU A 78 42.97 -4.21 8.15
C LEU A 78 43.76 -5.25 8.98
N ASP A 79 43.18 -6.41 9.26
CA ASP A 79 43.89 -7.46 10.00
C ASP A 79 45.17 -7.90 9.27
N SER A 80 45.11 -7.99 7.95
CA SER A 80 46.28 -8.33 7.11
C SER A 80 47.35 -7.25 7.12
N TYR A 81 46.96 -5.98 7.18
CA TYR A 81 47.90 -4.85 7.19
C TYR A 81 48.58 -4.64 8.55
N PHE A 82 47.81 -4.75 9.64
CA PHE A 82 48.30 -4.53 11.01
C PHE A 82 48.90 -5.80 11.65
N GLY A 83 48.79 -6.96 10.98
CA GLY A 83 49.19 -8.25 11.55
C GLY A 83 48.39 -8.60 12.81
N SER A 84 47.24 -7.96 13.02
CA SER A 84 46.38 -8.28 14.14
C SER A 84 45.79 -9.68 13.92
N ARG A 85 45.77 -10.48 15.00
CA ARG A 85 44.81 -11.59 15.14
C ARG A 85 43.41 -11.09 14.79
N PRO A 86 42.44 -11.95 14.37
CA PRO A 86 41.20 -11.57 13.65
C PRO A 86 40.17 -10.71 14.45
N TRP A 87 40.65 -9.81 15.29
CA TRP A 87 39.93 -8.90 16.15
C TRP A 87 39.34 -7.74 15.35
N LEU A 88 40.07 -7.18 14.36
CA LEU A 88 39.50 -6.11 13.53
C LEU A 88 38.42 -6.68 12.62
N LEU A 89 38.61 -7.87 12.06
CA LEU A 89 37.56 -8.57 11.31
C LEU A 89 36.30 -8.73 12.16
N VAL A 90 36.40 -9.25 13.39
CA VAL A 90 35.22 -9.40 14.27
C VAL A 90 34.57 -8.05 14.57
N LEU A 91 35.36 -7.03 14.91
CA LEU A 91 34.85 -5.69 15.20
C LEU A 91 34.12 -5.08 14.00
N PHE A 92 34.73 -5.14 12.81
CA PHE A 92 34.13 -4.60 11.59
C PHE A 92 32.96 -5.43 11.08
N LEU A 93 32.92 -6.74 11.37
CA LEU A 93 31.75 -7.57 11.07
C LEU A 93 30.54 -7.13 11.91
N VAL A 94 30.74 -6.88 13.21
CA VAL A 94 29.69 -6.37 14.11
C VAL A 94 29.25 -4.97 13.69
N LEU A 95 30.18 -4.08 13.37
CA LEU A 95 29.88 -2.74 12.85
C LEU A 95 29.13 -2.79 11.52
N GLY A 96 29.57 -3.64 10.58
CA GLY A 96 28.92 -3.82 9.29
C GLY A 96 27.50 -4.37 9.41
N PHE A 97 27.29 -5.32 10.32
CA PHE A 97 25.96 -5.83 10.67
C PHE A 97 25.07 -4.75 11.30
N ALA A 98 25.59 -3.99 12.26
CA ALA A 98 24.86 -2.88 12.89
C ALA A 98 24.48 -1.79 11.87
N ALA A 99 25.39 -1.46 10.94
CA ALA A 99 25.12 -0.54 9.84
C ALA A 99 24.03 -1.07 8.90
N GLY A 100 24.08 -2.36 8.55
CA GLY A 100 23.06 -3.05 7.76
C GLY A 100 21.68 -3.00 8.44
N LEU A 101 21.61 -3.36 9.73
CA LEU A 101 20.39 -3.28 10.54
C LEU A 101 19.83 -1.85 10.58
N ASN A 102 20.68 -0.84 10.79
CA ASN A 102 20.24 0.55 10.84
C ASN A 102 19.63 0.99 9.50
N ASN A 103 20.20 0.56 8.37
CA ASN A 103 19.64 0.81 7.04
C ASN A 103 18.26 0.14 6.88
N VAL A 104 18.11 -1.10 7.32
CA VAL A 104 16.83 -1.83 7.25
C VAL A 104 15.76 -1.15 8.11
N VAL A 105 16.07 -0.79 9.35
CA VAL A 105 15.14 -0.08 10.24
C VAL A 105 14.74 1.28 9.65
N ARG A 106 15.69 2.01 9.07
CA ARG A 106 15.41 3.26 8.37
C ARG A 106 14.49 3.06 7.16
N SER A 107 14.71 2.00 6.38
CA SER A 107 13.83 1.62 5.26
C SER A 107 12.43 1.28 5.74
N ALA A 108 12.29 0.52 6.83
CA ALA A 108 11.00 0.17 7.41
C ALA A 108 10.22 1.40 7.92
N ARG A 109 10.90 2.33 8.61
CA ARG A 109 10.28 3.58 9.10
C ARG A 109 9.73 4.44 7.96
N ARG A 110 10.49 4.59 6.86
CA ARG A 110 10.04 5.32 5.67
C ARG A 110 8.78 4.73 5.04
N MET A 111 8.63 3.40 5.08
CA MET A 111 7.41 2.75 4.58
C MET A 111 6.19 3.04 5.46
N GLN A 112 6.38 3.12 6.78
CA GLN A 112 5.31 3.46 7.73
C GLN A 112 4.86 4.92 7.56
N GLU A 113 5.81 5.86 7.48
CA GLU A 113 5.53 7.29 7.27
C GLU A 113 4.80 7.54 5.93
N ALA A 114 5.15 6.82 4.86
CA ALA A 114 4.44 6.90 3.59
C ALA A 114 2.98 6.38 3.65
N SER A 115 2.65 5.56 4.65
CA SER A 115 1.33 4.97 4.86
C SER A 115 0.42 5.81 5.76
N GLU A 116 1.01 6.70 6.57
CA GLU A 116 0.31 7.56 7.54
C GLU A 116 -0.71 8.56 6.94
N PRO A 117 -0.44 9.30 5.84
CA PRO A 117 -1.41 10.25 5.30
C PRO A 117 -2.68 9.56 4.76
N LEU A 118 -2.60 8.28 4.39
CA LEU A 118 -3.74 7.49 3.95
C LEU A 118 -4.55 6.93 5.13
N GLN A 119 -3.90 6.53 6.24
CA GLN A 119 -4.61 6.07 7.44
C GLN A 119 -5.32 7.21 8.17
N ARG A 120 -4.72 8.41 8.22
CA ARG A 120 -5.35 9.60 8.81
C ARG A 120 -6.61 10.05 8.06
N SER A 121 -6.68 9.74 6.77
CA SER A 121 -7.86 9.98 5.91
C SER A 121 -8.93 8.89 6.04
N ALA A 122 -8.60 7.75 6.67
CA ALA A 122 -9.45 6.57 6.80
C ALA A 122 -9.87 6.25 8.24
N SER A 123 -9.38 6.97 9.25
CA SER A 123 -9.98 6.97 10.58
C SER A 123 -11.40 7.52 10.47
N PRO A 124 -12.45 6.70 10.67
CA PRO A 124 -13.79 7.23 10.83
C PRO A 124 -13.74 8.07 12.09
N VAL A 125 -14.16 9.32 11.97
CA VAL A 125 -14.48 10.21 13.09
C VAL A 125 -15.30 9.37 14.07
N THR A 126 -14.74 9.08 15.24
CA THR A 126 -15.47 8.57 16.40
C THR A 126 -16.74 9.40 16.52
N GLU A 127 -17.89 8.75 16.31
CA GLU A 127 -19.19 9.35 16.57
C GLU A 127 -19.15 9.89 18.00
N PRO A 128 -19.49 11.17 18.25
CA PRO A 128 -19.55 11.68 19.60
C PRO A 128 -20.59 10.88 20.35
N ASP A 129 -20.20 10.39 21.52
CA ASP A 129 -21.02 9.60 22.41
C ASP A 129 -22.38 10.30 22.61
N GLU A 130 -23.46 9.70 22.09
CA GLU A 130 -24.83 10.04 22.45
C GLU A 130 -25.03 9.66 23.92
N GLU A 131 -24.65 10.55 24.82
CA GLU A 131 -24.89 10.41 26.25
C GLU A 131 -25.37 11.75 26.83
N ASP A 132 -26.65 12.08 26.59
CA ASP A 132 -27.46 12.90 27.52
C ASP A 132 -28.95 12.82 27.15
N ASP A 133 -29.61 11.68 27.42
CA ASP A 133 -31.08 11.68 27.56
C ASP A 133 -31.55 10.41 28.33
N ARG A 134 -31.36 10.38 29.66
CA ARG A 134 -32.19 9.60 30.62
C ARG A 134 -32.19 10.20 32.02
#